data_AF-A0A6M0B4F2-F1
#
_entry.id   AF-A0A6M0B4F2-F1
#
_cell.length_a   1.000
_cell.length_b   1.000
_cell.length_c   1.000
_cell.angle_alpha   90.00
_cell.angle_beta   90.00
_cell.angle_gamma   90.00
#
_symmetry.space_group_name_H-M   'P 1'
#
loop_
_entity.id
_entity.type
_entity.pdbx_description
1 polymer ?
#
loop_
_entity_poly.entity_id
_entity_poly.type
_entity_poly.pdbx_seq_one_letter_code
_entity_poly.pdbx_strand_id
1 'polypeptide(L)'
;MFSIPLVILVPSAYGRMLLRLANTVKERSDIHLQIFAAGNDWPLEKVKEMTEAGIYKGFKPFEQLKSDFQQADAFLTVMSFEKAEEPFMKTSFTTKWLDYVPYGKPVFVWAPDYSTAYQFAHQHRAGIAVSEDDPVALVKAMIDAASNLETWQAACGGARKAAETVLNAEKIHTLFVDRVNHVCRQSQDTPNIDDLKELAR
;
A
#
# COMPACT_ATOMS: atom_id res chain seq x y z
N MET A 1 19.58 -11.10 -16.78
CA MET A 1 18.24 -10.56 -17.08
C MET A 1 17.53 -10.46 -15.75
N PHE A 2 17.38 -9.25 -15.21
CA PHE A 2 16.64 -9.04 -13.95
C PHE A 2 15.15 -9.13 -14.29
N SER A 3 14.44 -10.06 -13.67
CA SER A 3 12.99 -10.19 -13.79
C SER A 3 12.42 -9.79 -12.44
N ILE A 4 11.49 -8.84 -12.42
CA ILE A 4 10.88 -8.33 -11.18
C ILE A 4 9.57 -9.09 -10.93
N PRO A 5 9.51 -10.12 -10.08
CA PRO A 5 8.26 -10.63 -9.53
C PRO A 5 7.60 -9.53 -8.68
N LEU A 6 6.52 -8.97 -9.18
CA LEU A 6 5.72 -7.96 -8.50
C LEU A 6 4.49 -8.64 -7.92
N VAL A 7 4.34 -8.61 -6.60
CA VAL A 7 3.14 -9.14 -5.94
C VAL A 7 2.20 -8.00 -5.58
N ILE A 8 0.94 -8.14 -6.00
CA ILE A 8 -0.13 -7.21 -5.69
C ILE A 8 -1.25 -7.94 -4.97
N LEU A 9 -1.73 -7.36 -3.87
CA LEU A 9 -3.00 -7.74 -3.29
C LEU A 9 -3.97 -6.59 -3.38
N VAL A 10 -5.08 -6.81 -4.06
CA VAL A 10 -6.04 -5.74 -4.31
C VAL A 10 -7.43 -6.14 -3.86
N PRO A 11 -8.15 -5.27 -3.10
CA PRO A 11 -9.60 -5.34 -3.05
C PRO A 11 -10.21 -5.09 -4.44
N SER A 12 -11.39 -5.64 -4.69
CA SER A 12 -12.09 -5.68 -5.98
C SER A 12 -12.32 -4.32 -6.68
N ALA A 13 -12.18 -3.19 -5.98
CA ALA A 13 -12.52 -1.85 -6.49
C ALA A 13 -11.58 -1.28 -7.57
N TYR A 14 -10.37 -1.82 -7.74
CA TYR A 14 -9.37 -1.26 -8.67
C TYR A 14 -9.18 -2.09 -9.95
N GLY A 15 -10.12 -2.97 -10.27
CA GLY A 15 -9.88 -3.96 -11.30
C GLY A 15 -9.65 -3.37 -12.68
N ARG A 16 -10.33 -2.30 -13.10
CA ARG A 16 -10.03 -1.64 -14.39
C ARG A 16 -8.57 -1.19 -14.51
N MET A 17 -8.01 -0.57 -13.46
CA MET A 17 -6.61 -0.13 -13.45
C MET A 17 -5.66 -1.32 -13.55
N LEU A 18 -5.89 -2.35 -12.74
CA LEU A 18 -5.06 -3.54 -12.74
C LEU A 18 -5.13 -4.31 -14.07
N LEU A 19 -6.29 -4.32 -14.72
CA LEU A 19 -6.44 -4.92 -16.03
C LEU A 19 -5.65 -4.15 -17.09
N ARG A 20 -5.65 -2.81 -17.05
CA ARG A 20 -4.80 -1.98 -17.91
C ARG A 20 -3.32 -2.29 -17.70
N LEU A 21 -2.88 -2.39 -16.45
CA LEU A 21 -1.51 -2.78 -16.12
C LEU A 21 -1.19 -4.20 -16.61
N ALA A 22 -2.06 -5.17 -16.33
CA ALA A 22 -1.89 -6.56 -16.74
C ALA A 22 -1.74 -6.70 -18.26
N ASN A 23 -2.59 -6.02 -19.04
CA ASN A 23 -2.45 -6.00 -20.51
C ASN A 23 -1.13 -5.35 -20.96
N THR A 24 -0.60 -4.38 -20.23
CA THR A 24 0.66 -3.69 -20.56
C THR A 24 1.87 -4.59 -20.31
N VAL A 25 1.81 -5.46 -19.29
CA VAL A 25 2.95 -6.30 -18.87
C VAL A 25 2.90 -7.74 -19.34
N LYS A 26 1.75 -8.24 -19.83
CA LYS A 26 1.58 -9.67 -20.15
C LYS A 26 2.58 -10.25 -21.15
N GLU A 27 3.00 -9.45 -22.14
CA GLU A 27 3.96 -9.89 -23.17
C GLU A 27 5.41 -9.55 -22.80
N ARG A 28 5.64 -9.03 -21.59
CA ARG A 28 6.97 -8.60 -21.13
C ARG A 28 7.66 -9.72 -20.35
N SER A 29 8.97 -9.87 -20.57
CA SER A 29 9.80 -10.82 -19.84
C SER A 29 10.55 -10.21 -18.65
N ASP A 30 10.64 -8.88 -18.57
CA ASP A 30 11.37 -8.15 -17.55
C ASP A 30 10.52 -7.84 -16.29
N ILE A 31 9.20 -7.89 -16.41
CA ILE A 31 8.25 -7.71 -15.29
C ILE A 31 7.33 -8.91 -15.22
N HIS A 32 7.31 -9.57 -14.06
CA HIS A 32 6.37 -10.66 -13.78
C HIS A 32 5.35 -10.19 -12.74
N LEU A 33 4.19 -9.77 -13.23
CA LEU A 33 3.11 -9.32 -12.37
C LEU A 33 2.31 -10.51 -11.81
N GLN A 34 2.04 -10.50 -10.50
CA GLN A 34 1.17 -11.45 -9.83
C GLN A 34 0.10 -10.72 -9.02
N ILE A 35 -1.17 -10.97 -9.34
CA ILE A 35 -2.33 -10.37 -8.67
C ILE A 35 -3.06 -11.45 -7.89
N PHE A 36 -3.08 -11.28 -6.56
CA PHE A 36 -3.88 -12.09 -5.65
C PHE A 36 -5.09 -11.27 -5.21
N ALA A 37 -6.29 -11.76 -5.48
CA ALA A 37 -7.53 -11.06 -5.17
C ALA A 37 -8.64 -12.03 -4.78
N ALA A 38 -9.43 -11.67 -3.76
CA ALA A 38 -10.62 -12.41 -3.33
C ALA A 38 -11.82 -12.26 -4.30
N GLY A 39 -11.63 -11.52 -5.39
CA GLY A 39 -12.60 -11.25 -6.44
C GLY A 39 -12.05 -10.18 -7.38
N ASN A 40 -12.63 -10.07 -8.56
CA ASN A 40 -12.35 -9.02 -9.53
C ASN A 40 -13.67 -8.66 -10.26
N ASP A 41 -13.70 -7.48 -10.86
CA ASP A 41 -14.78 -6.99 -11.71
C ASP A 41 -14.48 -7.22 -13.21
N TRP A 42 -13.52 -8.11 -13.53
CA TRP A 42 -13.10 -8.34 -14.89
C TRP A 42 -14.07 -9.27 -15.61
N PRO A 43 -14.24 -9.09 -16.93
CA PRO A 43 -14.92 -10.09 -17.75
C PRO A 43 -14.26 -11.47 -17.62
N LEU A 44 -15.06 -12.54 -17.66
CA LEU A 44 -14.58 -13.91 -17.47
C LEU A 44 -13.48 -14.29 -18.46
N GLU A 45 -13.58 -13.82 -19.71
CA GLU A 45 -12.55 -14.03 -20.72
C GLU A 45 -11.21 -13.41 -20.32
N LYS A 46 -11.23 -12.24 -19.66
CA LYS A 46 -10.03 -11.58 -19.15
C LYS A 46 -9.46 -12.26 -17.92
N VAL A 47 -10.31 -12.77 -17.03
CA VAL A 47 -9.85 -13.60 -15.91
C VAL A 47 -9.12 -14.83 -16.43
N LYS A 48 -9.70 -15.54 -17.41
CA LYS A 48 -9.08 -16.71 -18.02
C LYS A 48 -7.75 -16.35 -18.69
N GLU A 49 -7.74 -15.33 -19.55
CA GLU A 49 -6.53 -14.85 -20.24
C GLU A 49 -5.41 -14.51 -19.25
N MET A 50 -5.70 -13.73 -18.21
CA MET A 50 -4.69 -13.33 -17.23
C MET A 50 -4.25 -14.47 -16.30
N THR A 51 -5.09 -15.48 -16.09
CA THR A 51 -4.71 -16.69 -15.36
C THR A 51 -3.72 -17.52 -16.17
N GLU A 52 -4.01 -17.72 -17.47
CA GLU A 52 -3.13 -18.44 -18.41
C GLU A 52 -1.79 -17.73 -18.59
N ALA A 53 -1.79 -16.39 -18.60
CA ALA A 53 -0.57 -15.56 -18.59
C ALA A 53 0.20 -15.60 -17.25
N GLY A 54 -0.32 -16.31 -16.24
CA GLY A 54 0.30 -16.38 -14.91
C GLY A 54 0.19 -15.09 -14.09
N ILE A 55 -0.61 -14.11 -14.53
CA ILE A 55 -0.79 -12.83 -13.84
C ILE A 55 -1.83 -12.93 -12.73
N TYR A 56 -3.04 -13.39 -13.07
CA TYR A 56 -4.11 -13.53 -12.08
C TYR A 56 -3.93 -14.85 -11.33
N LYS A 57 -3.74 -14.76 -10.01
CA LYS A 57 -3.53 -15.92 -9.12
C LYS A 57 -4.75 -16.27 -8.28
N GLY A 58 -5.82 -15.48 -8.39
CA GLY A 58 -7.04 -15.66 -7.62
C GLY A 58 -6.84 -15.41 -6.12
N PHE A 59 -7.74 -15.97 -5.32
CA PHE A 59 -7.67 -15.86 -3.87
C PHE A 59 -6.64 -16.81 -3.30
N LYS A 60 -5.82 -16.31 -2.39
CA LYS A 60 -4.91 -17.13 -1.57
C LYS A 60 -5.00 -16.64 -0.11
N PRO A 61 -5.12 -17.54 0.89
CA PRO A 61 -5.10 -17.16 2.29
C PRO A 61 -3.80 -16.42 2.68
N PHE A 62 -3.89 -15.49 3.61
CA PHE A 62 -2.76 -14.65 4.02
C PHE A 62 -1.52 -15.44 4.46
N GLU A 63 -1.70 -16.53 5.21
CA GLU A 63 -0.59 -17.38 5.64
C GLU A 63 0.19 -17.99 4.47
N GLN A 64 -0.49 -18.31 3.36
CA GLN A 64 0.15 -18.84 2.16
C GLN A 64 0.82 -17.73 1.34
N LEU A 65 0.27 -16.51 1.37
CA LEU A 65 0.82 -15.35 0.66
C LEU A 65 2.20 -14.92 1.18
N LYS A 66 2.54 -15.25 2.44
CA LYS A 66 3.85 -14.94 3.02
C LYS A 66 5.00 -15.50 2.17
N SER A 67 4.84 -16.69 1.60
CA SER A 67 5.85 -17.30 0.73
C SER A 67 6.01 -16.53 -0.58
N ASP A 68 4.91 -16.05 -1.16
CA ASP A 68 4.94 -15.23 -2.38
C ASP A 68 5.56 -13.85 -2.09
N PHE A 69 5.24 -13.23 -0.95
CA PHE A 69 5.85 -11.97 -0.51
C PHE A 69 7.36 -12.08 -0.30
N GLN A 70 7.83 -13.20 0.25
CA GLN A 70 9.26 -13.46 0.41
C GLN A 70 9.98 -13.58 -0.94
N GLN A 71 9.30 -14.07 -1.97
CA GLN A 71 9.87 -14.24 -3.32
C GLN A 71 9.71 -13.02 -4.22
N ALA A 72 8.74 -12.14 -3.94
CA ALA A 72 8.53 -10.91 -4.69
C ALA A 72 9.79 -10.03 -4.66
N ASP A 73 10.09 -9.30 -5.72
CA ASP A 73 11.18 -8.31 -5.71
C ASP A 73 10.67 -6.95 -5.25
N ALA A 74 9.38 -6.67 -5.51
CA ALA A 74 8.71 -5.45 -5.12
C ALA A 74 7.21 -5.69 -4.90
N PHE A 75 6.54 -4.68 -4.35
CA PHE A 75 5.09 -4.64 -4.16
C PHE A 75 4.46 -3.48 -4.91
N LEU A 76 3.17 -3.58 -5.25
CA LEU A 76 2.39 -2.46 -5.79
C LEU A 76 1.24 -2.11 -4.87
N THR A 77 1.11 -0.82 -4.58
CA THR A 77 -0.10 -0.21 -4.03
C THR A 77 -0.76 0.62 -5.11
N VAL A 78 -2.07 0.43 -5.29
CA VAL A 78 -2.88 1.22 -6.22
C VAL A 78 -3.92 2.04 -5.46
N MET A 79 -4.16 3.25 -5.94
CA MET A 79 -5.26 4.11 -5.51
C MET A 79 -5.90 4.75 -6.74
N SER A 80 -7.20 4.94 -6.68
CA SER A 80 -8.02 5.33 -7.83
C SER A 80 -7.75 6.76 -8.30
N PHE A 81 -7.71 6.94 -9.62
CA PHE A 81 -7.67 8.24 -10.28
C PHE A 81 -9.07 8.82 -10.55
N GLU A 82 -10.13 8.07 -10.22
CA GLU A 82 -11.50 8.52 -10.47
C GLU A 82 -11.85 9.68 -9.55
N LYS A 83 -12.28 10.80 -10.15
CA LYS A 83 -12.62 12.03 -9.41
C LYS A 83 -13.70 11.82 -8.35
N ALA A 84 -14.65 10.91 -8.59
CA ALA A 84 -15.70 10.56 -7.64
C ALA A 84 -15.14 9.94 -6.34
N GLU A 85 -13.97 9.32 -6.41
CA GLU A 85 -13.32 8.63 -5.28
C GLU A 85 -12.27 9.51 -4.59
N GLU A 86 -11.99 10.71 -5.10
CA GLU A 86 -10.99 11.64 -4.57
C GLU A 86 -11.11 11.88 -3.06
N PRO A 87 -12.30 12.15 -2.47
CA PRO A 87 -12.42 12.32 -1.02
C PRO A 87 -11.94 11.10 -0.24
N PHE A 88 -12.26 9.90 -0.73
CA PHE A 88 -11.85 8.65 -0.10
C PHE A 88 -10.34 8.42 -0.26
N MET A 89 -9.77 8.72 -1.43
CA MET A 89 -8.33 8.60 -1.67
C MET A 89 -7.48 9.55 -0.80
N LYS A 90 -8.04 10.72 -0.45
CA LYS A 90 -7.40 11.72 0.42
C LYS A 90 -7.36 11.32 1.89
N THR A 91 -8.25 10.45 2.35
CA THR A 91 -8.36 10.11 3.78
C THR A 91 -8.04 8.66 4.10
N SER A 92 -8.10 7.76 3.12
CA SER A 92 -8.00 6.33 3.35
C SER A 92 -6.58 5.83 3.11
N PHE A 93 -5.81 5.71 4.20
CA PHE A 93 -4.52 5.03 4.15
C PHE A 93 -4.72 3.52 3.96
N THR A 94 -4.07 2.94 2.96
CA THR A 94 -4.21 1.53 2.63
C THR A 94 -3.41 0.65 3.59
N THR A 95 -4.10 -0.30 4.23
CA THR A 95 -3.50 -1.22 5.21
C THR A 95 -2.43 -2.14 4.61
N LYS A 96 -2.37 -2.29 3.29
CA LYS A 96 -1.37 -3.15 2.61
C LYS A 96 0.06 -2.73 2.84
N TRP A 97 0.31 -1.46 3.17
CA TRP A 97 1.63 -1.03 3.59
C TRP A 97 2.13 -1.83 4.80
N LEU A 98 1.25 -2.16 5.76
CA LEU A 98 1.59 -2.96 6.93
C LEU A 98 2.04 -4.38 6.56
N ASP A 99 1.56 -4.91 5.44
CA ASP A 99 1.96 -6.23 4.93
C ASP A 99 3.26 -6.15 4.11
N TYR A 100 3.47 -5.07 3.36
CA TYR A 100 4.58 -4.96 2.40
C TYR A 100 5.89 -4.47 3.01
N VAL A 101 5.85 -3.39 3.79
CA VAL A 101 7.08 -2.78 4.29
C VAL A 101 7.92 -3.66 5.21
N PRO A 102 7.37 -4.62 5.99
CA PRO A 102 8.20 -5.51 6.80
C PRO A 102 9.16 -6.39 5.99
N TYR A 103 8.87 -6.63 4.70
CA TYR A 103 9.78 -7.36 3.82
C TYR A 103 10.98 -6.52 3.36
N GLY A 104 10.97 -5.20 3.60
CA GLY A 104 12.08 -4.31 3.30
C GLY A 104 12.43 -4.23 1.81
N LYS A 105 11.41 -4.35 0.95
CA LYS A 105 11.47 -4.29 -0.51
C LYS A 105 10.77 -3.04 -1.03
N PRO A 106 11.05 -2.59 -2.26
CA PRO A 106 10.41 -1.40 -2.80
C PRO A 106 8.90 -1.58 -2.92
N VAL A 107 8.17 -0.53 -2.56
CA VAL A 107 6.73 -0.42 -2.80
C VAL A 107 6.53 0.60 -3.91
N PHE A 108 6.07 0.15 -5.08
CA PHE A 108 5.57 1.04 -6.11
C PHE A 108 4.18 1.53 -5.71
N VAL A 109 3.89 2.79 -6.01
CA VAL A 109 2.61 3.43 -5.67
C VAL A 109 2.06 4.05 -6.93
N TRP A 110 1.00 3.46 -7.47
CA TRP A 110 0.31 4.01 -8.63
C TRP A 110 -0.99 4.66 -8.18
N ALA A 111 -0.93 5.98 -8.03
CA ALA A 111 -1.93 6.73 -7.29
C ALA A 111 -1.84 8.23 -7.61
N PRO A 112 -2.97 8.98 -7.56
CA PRO A 112 -2.93 10.44 -7.64
C PRO A 112 -2.04 11.05 -6.56
N ASP A 113 -1.43 12.19 -6.86
CA ASP A 113 -0.52 12.87 -5.94
C ASP A 113 -1.19 13.30 -4.64
N TYR A 114 -2.48 13.64 -4.67
CA TYR A 114 -3.27 13.99 -3.49
C TYR A 114 -3.61 12.80 -2.58
N SER A 115 -3.37 11.56 -3.01
CA SER A 115 -3.77 10.38 -2.26
C SER A 115 -2.87 10.14 -1.04
N THR A 116 -3.42 9.52 0.00
CA THR A 116 -2.64 9.23 1.22
C THR A 116 -1.45 8.32 0.96
N ALA A 117 -1.56 7.33 0.07
CA ALA A 117 -0.44 6.43 -0.23
C ALA A 117 0.68 7.15 -0.99
N TYR A 118 0.34 8.05 -1.92
CA TYR A 118 1.32 8.86 -2.63
C TYR A 118 2.06 9.78 -1.65
N GLN A 119 1.29 10.53 -0.85
CA GLN A 119 1.85 11.45 0.17
C GLN A 119 2.72 10.70 1.17
N PHE A 120 2.29 9.52 1.63
CA PHE A 120 3.06 8.68 2.54
C PHE A 120 4.39 8.24 1.92
N ALA A 121 4.36 7.73 0.69
CA ALA A 121 5.57 7.30 -0.02
C ALA A 121 6.58 8.44 -0.17
N HIS A 122 6.10 9.64 -0.49
CA HIS A 122 6.94 10.83 -0.60
C HIS A 122 7.50 11.27 0.77
N GLN A 123 6.64 11.43 1.78
CA GLN A 123 6.99 11.91 3.12
C GLN A 123 8.00 10.99 3.82
N HIS A 124 7.81 9.67 3.70
CA HIS A 124 8.65 8.67 4.36
C HIS A 124 9.75 8.09 3.47
N ARG A 125 9.82 8.53 2.20
CA ARG A 125 10.68 7.94 1.16
C ARG A 125 10.53 6.42 1.07
N ALA A 126 9.33 5.91 1.38
CA ALA A 126 9.07 4.49 1.60
C ALA A 126 8.60 3.74 0.34
N GLY A 127 8.67 4.39 -0.82
CA GLY A 127 8.24 3.81 -2.08
C GLY A 127 8.58 4.69 -3.29
N ILE A 128 8.21 4.21 -4.47
CA ILE A 128 8.38 4.88 -5.76
C ILE A 128 6.99 5.21 -6.29
N ALA A 129 6.63 6.50 -6.29
CA ALA A 129 5.28 6.95 -6.59
C ALA A 129 5.14 7.45 -8.03
N VAL A 130 4.03 7.10 -8.67
CA VAL A 130 3.65 7.44 -10.04
C VAL A 130 2.23 7.99 -10.02
N SER A 131 2.07 9.26 -10.40
CA SER A 131 0.80 9.99 -10.35
C SER A 131 0.12 10.18 -11.70
N GLU A 132 0.72 9.66 -12.76
CA GLU A 132 0.11 9.56 -14.06
C GLU A 132 -0.88 8.38 -14.08
N ASP A 133 -2.12 8.63 -14.52
CA ASP A 133 -3.11 7.57 -14.78
C ASP A 133 -2.78 6.82 -16.09
N ASP A 134 -1.58 6.26 -16.17
CA ASP A 134 -1.05 5.53 -17.31
C ASP A 134 -0.19 4.34 -16.84
N PRO A 135 -0.57 3.08 -17.15
CA PRO A 135 0.24 1.92 -16.80
C PRO A 135 1.63 1.94 -17.46
N VAL A 136 1.81 2.61 -18.60
CA VAL A 136 3.12 2.72 -19.25
C VAL A 136 4.08 3.57 -18.41
N ALA A 137 3.59 4.65 -17.80
CA ALA A 137 4.37 5.46 -16.87
C ALA A 137 4.81 4.63 -15.66
N LEU A 138 3.92 3.80 -15.11
CA LEU A 138 4.25 2.90 -14.01
C LEU A 138 5.32 1.87 -14.40
N VAL A 139 5.16 1.21 -15.55
CA VAL A 139 6.13 0.24 -16.07
C VAL A 139 7.49 0.89 -16.30
N LYS A 140 7.52 2.10 -16.86
CA LYS A 140 8.76 2.86 -17.02
C LYS A 140 9.43 3.12 -15.67
N ALA A 141 8.68 3.58 -14.67
CA ALA A 141 9.22 3.80 -13.32
C ALA A 141 9.80 2.53 -12.69
N MET A 142 9.16 1.38 -12.90
CA MET A 142 9.67 0.08 -12.43
C MET A 142 11.01 -0.28 -13.07
N ILE A 143 11.11 -0.14 -14.40
CA ILE A 143 12.33 -0.46 -15.16
C ILE A 143 13.47 0.51 -14.79
N ASP A 144 13.17 1.81 -14.72
CA ASP A 144 14.16 2.83 -14.35
C ASP A 144 14.70 2.59 -12.94
N ALA A 145 13.83 2.29 -11.97
CA ALA A 145 14.23 2.00 -10.60
C ALA A 145 15.06 0.71 -10.50
N ALA A 146 14.66 -0.36 -11.20
CA ALA A 146 15.42 -1.60 -11.21
C ALA A 146 16.79 -1.47 -11.89
N SER A 147 16.91 -0.55 -12.85
CA SER A 147 18.18 -0.24 -13.53
C SER A 147 19.06 0.73 -12.74
N ASN A 148 18.55 1.34 -11.67
CA ASN A 148 19.25 2.30 -10.83
C ASN A 148 19.37 1.78 -9.40
N LEU A 149 20.55 1.22 -9.08
CA LEU A 149 20.83 0.60 -7.78
C LEU A 149 20.61 1.56 -6.60
N GLU A 150 20.96 2.84 -6.75
CA GLU A 150 20.79 3.84 -5.69
C GLU A 150 19.30 4.07 -5.41
N THR A 151 18.50 4.24 -6.45
CA THR A 151 17.03 4.42 -6.33
C THR A 151 16.39 3.19 -5.69
N TRP A 152 16.77 1.99 -6.13
CA TRP A 152 16.28 0.74 -5.57
C TRP A 152 16.63 0.58 -4.09
N GLN A 153 17.90 0.81 -3.73
CA GLN A 153 18.37 0.72 -2.34
C GLN A 153 17.72 1.77 -1.44
N ALA A 154 17.53 2.99 -1.93
CA ALA A 154 16.83 4.04 -1.21
C ALA A 154 15.38 3.64 -0.90
N ALA A 155 14.66 3.09 -1.89
CA ALA A 155 13.30 2.59 -1.69
C ALA A 155 13.22 1.43 -0.68
N CYS A 156 14.14 0.45 -0.76
CA CYS A 156 14.26 -0.61 0.23
C CYS A 156 14.52 -0.06 1.64
N GLY A 157 15.45 0.89 1.77
CA GLY A 157 15.81 1.52 3.04
C GLY A 157 14.64 2.30 3.65
N GLY A 158 13.91 3.04 2.82
CA GLY A 158 12.71 3.76 3.24
C GLY A 158 11.59 2.83 3.70
N ALA A 159 11.36 1.73 2.99
CA ALA A 159 10.39 0.71 3.39
C ALA A 159 10.74 0.12 4.77
N ARG A 160 11.99 -0.31 4.99
CA ARG A 160 12.45 -0.81 6.30
C ARG A 160 12.27 0.22 7.40
N LYS A 161 12.69 1.47 7.13
CA LYS A 161 12.53 2.57 8.08
C LYS A 161 11.05 2.78 8.43
N ALA A 162 10.15 2.75 7.46
CA ALA A 162 8.71 2.87 7.72
C ALA A 162 8.21 1.72 8.60
N ALA A 163 8.60 0.47 8.32
CA ALA A 163 8.25 -0.72 9.10
C ALA A 163 8.73 -0.66 10.56
N GLU A 164 9.92 -0.10 10.79
CA GLU A 164 10.53 0.03 12.12
C GLU A 164 10.05 1.27 12.88
N THR A 165 9.36 2.21 12.22
CA THR A 165 8.94 3.49 12.81
C THR A 165 7.44 3.69 12.74
N VAL A 166 6.96 4.39 11.72
CA VAL A 166 5.58 4.88 11.62
C VAL A 166 4.55 3.80 11.34
N LEU A 167 4.98 2.65 10.82
CA LEU A 167 4.14 1.47 10.57
C LEU A 167 4.44 0.31 11.53
N ASN A 168 5.22 0.55 12.58
CA ASN A 168 5.55 -0.48 13.56
C ASN A 168 4.36 -0.73 14.51
N ALA A 169 3.85 -1.96 14.54
CA ALA A 169 2.67 -2.31 15.32
C ALA A 169 2.83 -2.03 16.83
N GLU A 170 3.98 -2.36 17.42
CA GLU A 170 4.25 -2.13 18.85
C GLU A 170 4.30 -0.63 19.18
N LYS A 171 4.92 0.18 18.31
CA LYS A 171 4.96 1.64 18.48
C LYS A 171 3.58 2.27 18.33
N ILE A 172 2.79 1.82 17.35
CA ILE A 172 1.41 2.27 17.16
C ILE A 172 0.58 1.91 18.40
N HIS A 173 0.69 0.68 18.89
CA HIS A 173 -0.02 0.22 20.08
C HIS A 173 0.37 1.03 21.31
N THR A 174 1.67 1.22 21.55
CA THR A 174 2.18 2.01 22.68
C THR A 174 1.65 3.45 22.62
N LEU A 175 1.76 4.11 21.47
CA LEU A 175 1.23 5.46 21.27
C LEU A 175 -0.26 5.54 21.56
N PHE A 176 -1.04 4.57 21.09
CA PHE A 176 -2.48 4.52 21.35
C PHE A 176 -2.78 4.38 22.84
N VAL A 177 -2.15 3.43 23.53
CA VAL A 177 -2.34 3.20 24.97
C VAL A 177 -1.95 4.44 25.78
N ASP A 178 -0.82 5.06 25.47
CA ASP A 178 -0.36 6.28 26.13
C ASP A 178 -1.36 7.44 25.97
N ARG A 179 -1.92 7.60 24.77
CA ARG A 179 -2.94 8.63 24.50
C ARG A 179 -4.25 8.36 25.24
N VAL A 180 -4.72 7.12 25.28
CA VAL A 180 -5.90 6.75 26.05
C VAL A 180 -5.69 7.02 27.54
N ASN A 181 -4.56 6.59 28.10
CA ASN A 181 -4.23 6.82 29.51
C ASN A 181 -4.14 8.32 29.84
N HIS A 182 -3.61 9.13 28.93
CA HIS A 182 -3.55 10.58 29.10
C HIS A 182 -4.96 11.21 29.21
N VAL A 183 -5.88 10.87 28.31
CA VAL A 183 -7.26 11.37 28.31
C VAL A 183 -8.01 10.93 29.58
N CYS A 184 -7.80 9.68 30.02
CA CYS A 184 -8.41 9.16 31.24
C CYS A 184 -7.94 9.93 32.48
N ARG A 185 -6.65 10.27 32.59
CA ARG A 185 -6.11 11.05 33.73
C ARG A 185 -6.62 12.49 33.72
N GLN A 186 -6.65 13.15 32.56
CA GLN A 186 -7.17 14.52 32.45
C GLN A 186 -8.66 14.62 32.81
N SER A 187 -9.44 13.59 32.51
CA SER A 187 -10.85 13.52 32.89
C SER A 187 -11.06 13.31 34.39
N GLN A 188 -10.07 12.78 35.12
CA GLN A 188 -10.11 12.64 36.57
C GLN A 188 -9.73 13.93 37.31
N ASP A 189 -8.96 14.81 36.68
CA ASP A 189 -8.57 16.13 37.22
C ASP A 189 -9.60 17.23 36.89
N THR A 190 -10.69 16.91 36.20
CA THR A 190 -11.79 17.85 35.98
C THR A 190 -12.68 17.86 37.23
N PRO A 191 -12.84 18.99 37.93
CA PRO A 191 -13.64 19.02 39.16
C PRO A 191 -15.05 18.54 38.88
N ASN A 192 -15.58 17.72 39.78
CA ASN A 192 -16.94 17.22 39.66
C ASN A 192 -17.90 18.43 39.64
N ILE A 193 -19.01 18.36 38.89
CA ILE A 193 -20.02 19.43 38.86
C ILE A 193 -20.52 19.76 40.28
N ASP A 194 -20.41 18.82 41.21
CA ASP A 194 -20.74 19.04 42.62
C ASP A 194 -19.67 19.84 43.40
N ASP A 195 -18.38 19.77 43.03
CA ASP A 195 -17.31 20.58 43.64
C ASP A 195 -17.43 22.07 43.24
N LEU A 196 -18.00 22.35 42.06
CA LEU A 196 -18.26 23.71 41.58
C LEU A 196 -19.46 24.38 42.28
N LYS A 197 -20.33 23.62 42.96
CA LYS A 197 -21.45 24.17 43.73
C LYS A 197 -21.02 24.67 45.12
N GLU A 198 -19.94 24.14 45.68
CA GLU A 198 -19.40 24.61 46.96
C GLU A 198 -18.60 25.92 46.84
N LEU A 199 -18.03 26.20 45.66
CA LEU A 199 -17.33 27.48 45.39
C LEU A 199 -18.28 28.66 45.10
N ALA A 200 -19.58 28.42 45.02
CA ALA A 200 -20.62 29.43 44.75
C ALA A 200 -21.43 29.82 46.00
N ARG A 201 -20.97 29.47 47.21
CA ARG A 201 -21.51 29.91 48.51
C ARG A 201 -20.49 30.74 49.27
#